data_AF-A0A3B9PUI0-F1
#
_entry.id   AF-A0A3B9PUI0-F1
#
_cell.length_a   1.000
_cell.length_b   1.000
_cell.length_c   1.000
_cell.angle_alpha   90.00
_cell.angle_beta   90.00
_cell.angle_gamma   90.00
#
_symmetry.space_group_name_H-M   'P 1'
#
loop_
_entity.id
_entity.type
_entity.pdbx_description
1 polymer ?
#
loop_
_entity_poly.entity_id
_entity_poly.type
_entity_poly.pdbx_seq_one_letter_code
_entity_poly.pdbx_strand_id
1 'polypeptide(L)'
;MTTDSSDCIPSLSWDEIECLRKAPLFANKSWKWSNQAWQLPTDAIDFLHKLGNAGVSFFRALERLYLKSAKGERVLRNKNFTTPWVAGYLDAGKPQWLVNHSRSSAMHGVLPPVLRPDLLPARDGFALTEWDSVPGGIGLTDHLGRIYMREDAPEMAKAFGQSLLEQAGELGRNAQFAILVSEESATYLPEMEWLGEELRKDGIQIEVGEPGLVSFENDCAYFNDKKLDVIYRFWELFDTEITTMPKFAKCVEAGNLVVTPGMRPFLEEK
;
A
#
# COMPACT_ATOMS: atom_id res chain seq x y z
N MET A 1 20.77 15.90 17.21
CA MET A 1 19.50 16.58 16.95
C MET A 1 18.90 16.91 18.30
N THR A 2 19.12 18.13 18.78
CA THR A 2 18.50 18.66 20.00
C THR A 2 17.22 19.37 19.59
N THR A 3 16.09 18.88 20.10
CA THR A 3 14.74 19.42 19.86
C THR A 3 14.51 20.59 20.80
N ASP A 4 14.74 21.81 20.35
CA ASP A 4 14.17 23.00 21.00
C ASP A 4 12.89 23.38 20.27
N SER A 5 11.74 23.04 20.85
CA SER A 5 10.52 23.85 20.76
C SER A 5 9.66 23.59 22.00
N SER A 6 9.22 24.68 22.60
CA SER A 6 8.61 24.79 23.94
C SER A 6 7.11 24.45 23.99
N ASP A 7 6.61 23.68 23.04
CA ASP A 7 5.24 23.16 23.09
C ASP A 7 5.29 21.76 23.70
N CYS A 8 4.78 21.65 24.93
CA CYS A 8 4.79 20.43 25.71
C CYS A 8 3.95 19.36 24.99
N ILE A 9 4.60 18.50 24.22
CA ILE A 9 3.96 17.31 23.64
C ILE A 9 3.25 16.58 24.78
N PRO A 10 1.99 16.14 24.60
CA PRO A 10 1.34 15.27 25.56
C PRO A 10 2.23 14.05 25.83
N SER A 11 2.73 13.91 27.06
CA SER A 11 3.42 12.70 27.50
C SER A 11 2.40 11.70 28.03
N LEU A 12 2.51 10.44 27.62
CA LEU A 12 1.69 9.36 28.17
C LEU A 12 2.18 9.00 29.56
N SER A 13 1.25 8.75 30.48
CA SER A 13 1.52 8.11 31.77
C SER A 13 1.79 6.62 31.59
N TRP A 14 2.46 6.01 32.58
CA TRP A 14 2.68 4.57 32.60
C TRP A 14 1.38 3.77 32.66
N ASP A 15 0.36 4.29 33.34
CA ASP A 15 -0.96 3.65 33.43
C ASP A 15 -1.68 3.67 32.08
N GLU A 16 -1.59 4.77 31.32
CA GLU A 16 -2.11 4.84 29.94
C GLU A 16 -1.42 3.80 29.04
N ILE A 17 -0.09 3.70 29.11
CA ILE A 17 0.69 2.71 28.34
C ILE A 17 0.27 1.28 28.71
N GLU A 18 0.13 0.95 29.99
CA GLU A 18 -0.32 -0.39 30.43
C GLU A 18 -1.74 -0.73 29.98
N CYS A 19 -2.62 0.28 29.87
CA CYS A 19 -3.95 0.09 29.28
C CYS A 19 -3.86 -0.23 27.78
N LEU A 20 -3.07 0.54 27.03
CA LEU A 20 -2.90 0.39 25.59
C LEU A 20 -2.28 -0.96 25.19
N ARG A 21 -1.43 -1.54 26.04
CA ARG A 21 -0.84 -2.89 25.81
C ARG A 21 -1.88 -4.00 25.68
N LYS A 22 -3.13 -3.78 26.11
CA LYS A 22 -4.22 -4.76 26.05
C LYS A 22 -4.95 -4.81 24.70
N ALA A 23 -4.71 -3.85 23.81
CA ALA A 23 -5.35 -3.74 22.50
C ALA A 23 -4.31 -3.82 21.36
N PRO A 24 -3.79 -5.01 21.02
CA PRO A 24 -2.78 -5.14 19.98
C PRO A 24 -3.38 -5.02 18.57
N LEU A 25 -2.82 -4.13 17.74
CA LEU A 25 -3.11 -4.05 16.30
C LEU A 25 -2.36 -5.11 15.45
N PHE A 26 -1.47 -5.89 16.05
CA PHE A 26 -0.73 -6.93 15.36
C PHE A 26 -0.72 -8.21 16.18
N ALA A 27 -0.91 -9.34 15.50
CA ALA A 27 -0.91 -10.63 16.16
C ALA A 27 0.46 -10.90 16.81
N ASN A 28 0.45 -11.29 18.08
CA ASN A 28 1.61 -11.82 18.81
C ASN A 28 2.84 -10.88 18.90
N LYS A 29 2.68 -9.56 18.68
CA LYS A 29 3.78 -8.58 18.87
C LYS A 29 3.65 -7.86 20.21
N SER A 30 4.76 -7.82 20.96
CA SER A 30 4.88 -6.96 22.14
C SER A 30 5.65 -5.69 21.77
N TRP A 31 5.08 -4.54 22.11
CA TRP A 31 5.63 -3.23 21.75
C TRP A 31 6.46 -2.66 22.90
N LYS A 32 7.62 -2.07 22.56
CA LYS A 32 8.34 -1.18 23.46
C LYS A 32 7.82 0.24 23.23
N TRP A 33 7.13 0.77 24.23
CA TRP A 33 6.52 2.09 24.16
C TRP A 33 7.51 3.17 24.61
N SER A 34 7.45 4.31 23.93
CA SER A 34 7.98 5.57 24.45
C SER A 34 6.83 6.34 25.10
N ASN A 35 7.06 7.03 26.21
CA ASN A 35 6.06 7.93 26.77
C ASN A 35 5.97 9.26 26.02
N GLN A 36 6.86 9.49 25.04
CA GLN A 36 6.92 10.69 24.23
C GLN A 36 6.95 10.35 22.74
N ALA A 37 6.25 11.14 21.92
CA ALA A 37 6.37 11.07 20.48
C ALA A 37 7.72 11.61 20.02
N TRP A 38 8.20 11.10 18.88
CA TRP A 38 9.42 11.62 18.27
C TRP A 38 9.08 12.84 17.41
N GLN A 39 9.48 14.02 17.86
CA GLN A 39 9.35 15.24 17.06
C GLN A 39 10.41 15.29 15.97
N LEU A 40 9.94 15.48 14.74
CA LEU A 40 10.79 15.75 13.60
C LEU A 40 11.01 17.26 13.45
N PRO A 41 12.24 17.72 13.19
CA PRO A 41 12.50 19.11 12.89
C PRO A 41 11.85 19.51 11.54
N THR A 42 11.56 20.80 11.35
CA THR A 42 10.82 21.30 10.19
C THR A 42 11.49 20.94 8.85
N ASP A 43 12.83 20.95 8.80
CA ASP A 43 13.59 20.57 7.62
C ASP A 43 13.42 19.08 7.26
N ALA A 44 13.29 18.20 8.26
CA ALA A 44 12.95 16.79 8.05
C ALA A 44 11.53 16.64 7.49
N ILE A 45 10.56 17.41 7.99
CA ILE A 45 9.18 17.40 7.48
C ILE A 45 9.15 17.86 6.01
N ASP A 46 9.82 18.97 5.69
CA ASP A 46 9.95 19.46 4.32
C ASP A 46 10.61 18.45 3.38
N PHE A 47 11.63 17.74 3.88
CA PHE A 47 12.26 16.64 3.15
C PHE A 47 11.28 15.51 2.86
N LEU A 48 10.50 15.06 3.85
CA LEU A 48 9.51 13.98 3.69
C LEU A 48 8.43 14.35 2.65
N HIS A 49 7.94 15.59 2.64
CA HIS A 49 7.01 16.06 1.62
C HIS A 49 7.61 16.03 0.21
N LYS A 50 8.87 16.45 0.05
CA LYS A 50 9.59 16.37 -1.24
C LYS A 50 9.83 14.93 -1.65
N LEU A 51 10.17 14.05 -0.70
CA LEU A 51 10.39 12.63 -0.96
C LEU A 51 9.12 11.95 -1.48
N GLY A 52 7.95 12.24 -0.91
CA GLY A 52 6.68 11.70 -1.40
C GLY A 52 6.43 12.05 -2.88
N ASN A 53 6.62 13.31 -3.25
CA ASN A 53 6.50 13.77 -4.65
C ASN A 53 7.53 13.12 -5.58
N ALA A 54 8.77 12.95 -5.09
CA ALA A 54 9.82 12.25 -5.81
C ALA A 54 9.48 10.77 -6.01
N GLY A 55 8.90 10.11 -5.00
CA GLY A 55 8.44 8.72 -5.05
C GLY A 55 7.42 8.49 -6.17
N VAL A 56 6.36 9.30 -6.22
CA VAL A 56 5.36 9.21 -7.31
C VAL A 56 6.01 9.39 -8.69
N SER A 57 6.95 10.34 -8.80
CA SER A 57 7.68 10.59 -10.04
C SER A 57 8.58 9.41 -10.43
N PHE A 58 9.22 8.77 -9.44
CA PHE A 58 10.05 7.58 -9.62
C PHE A 58 9.23 6.39 -10.13
N PHE A 59 8.10 6.07 -9.51
CA PHE A 59 7.23 4.95 -9.95
C PHE A 59 6.68 5.17 -11.38
N ARG A 60 6.30 6.41 -11.74
CA ARG A 60 5.91 6.75 -13.11
C ARG A 60 7.05 6.59 -14.11
N ALA A 61 8.26 6.97 -13.72
CA ALA A 61 9.45 6.81 -14.56
C ALA A 61 9.81 5.32 -14.73
N LEU A 62 9.67 4.51 -13.68
CA LEU A 62 9.91 3.08 -13.67
C LEU A 62 8.94 2.35 -14.61
N GLU A 63 7.64 2.64 -14.53
CA GLU A 63 6.66 2.12 -15.50
C GLU A 63 7.04 2.48 -16.94
N ARG A 64 7.34 3.75 -17.19
CA ARG A 64 7.68 4.20 -18.54
C ARG A 64 8.94 3.49 -19.07
N LEU A 65 9.95 3.32 -18.22
CA LEU A 65 11.16 2.60 -18.56
C LEU A 65 10.86 1.12 -18.88
N TYR A 66 10.08 0.46 -18.02
CA TYR A 66 9.68 -0.94 -18.17
C TYR A 66 8.91 -1.17 -19.48
N LEU A 67 7.85 -0.40 -19.72
CA LEU A 67 7.01 -0.55 -20.92
C LEU A 67 7.78 -0.25 -22.21
N LYS A 68 8.65 0.77 -22.20
CA LYS A 68 9.51 1.08 -23.35
C LYS A 68 10.54 -0.01 -23.61
N SER A 69 11.17 -0.52 -22.55
CA SER A 69 12.08 -1.65 -22.64
C SER A 69 11.40 -2.87 -23.26
N ALA A 70 10.21 -3.23 -22.77
CA ALA A 70 9.45 -4.38 -23.27
C ALA A 70 9.04 -4.25 -24.75
N LYS A 71 8.74 -3.03 -25.20
CA LYS A 71 8.38 -2.72 -26.59
C LYS A 71 9.59 -2.51 -27.51
N GLY A 72 10.81 -2.53 -26.99
CA GLY A 72 12.01 -2.18 -27.74
C GLY A 72 12.07 -0.71 -28.19
N GLU A 73 11.36 0.17 -27.48
CA GLU A 73 11.30 1.59 -27.80
C GLU A 73 12.51 2.36 -27.26
N ARG A 74 12.78 3.52 -27.88
CA ARG A 74 13.79 4.46 -27.40
C ARG A 74 13.35 5.08 -26.07
N VAL A 75 14.27 5.09 -25.09
CA VAL A 75 14.06 5.72 -23.78
C VAL A 75 14.53 7.17 -23.73
N LEU A 76 15.43 7.57 -24.65
CA LEU A 76 15.90 8.94 -24.79
C LEU A 76 15.32 9.59 -26.06
N ARG A 77 14.80 10.82 -25.94
CA ARG A 77 14.14 11.55 -27.05
C ARG A 77 15.04 11.72 -28.28
N ASN A 78 16.33 12.00 -28.06
CA ASN A 78 17.28 12.40 -29.11
C ASN A 78 18.41 11.38 -29.34
N LYS A 79 18.30 10.17 -28.80
CA LYS A 79 19.31 9.10 -29.02
C LYS A 79 18.61 7.82 -29.40
N ASN A 80 19.21 7.05 -30.31
CA ASN A 80 18.77 5.68 -30.58
C ASN A 80 19.29 4.75 -29.47
N PHE A 81 18.70 4.86 -28.29
CA PHE A 81 19.09 4.10 -27.11
C PHE A 81 17.86 3.36 -26.57
N THR A 82 17.92 2.04 -26.60
CA THR A 82 16.92 1.11 -26.09
C THR A 82 17.53 0.29 -24.95
N THR A 83 16.69 -0.27 -24.09
CA THR A 83 17.15 -0.95 -22.87
C THR A 83 16.48 -2.31 -22.68
N PRO A 84 16.46 -3.23 -23.67
CA PRO A 84 15.70 -4.49 -23.59
C PRO A 84 16.05 -5.35 -22.36
N TRP A 85 17.27 -5.20 -21.83
CA TRP A 85 17.72 -5.87 -20.62
C TRP A 85 16.90 -5.50 -19.37
N VAL A 86 16.28 -4.32 -19.31
CA VAL A 86 15.51 -3.88 -18.13
C VAL A 86 14.27 -4.77 -17.96
N ALA A 87 13.48 -4.92 -19.01
CA ALA A 87 12.34 -5.82 -19.01
C ALA A 87 12.80 -7.28 -18.83
N GLY A 88 13.88 -7.68 -19.51
CA GLY A 88 14.45 -9.02 -19.36
C GLY A 88 14.85 -9.36 -17.93
N TYR A 89 15.39 -8.39 -17.18
CA TYR A 89 15.71 -8.55 -15.76
C TYR A 89 14.45 -8.59 -14.89
N LEU A 90 13.56 -7.62 -15.04
CA LEU A 90 12.37 -7.48 -14.18
C LEU A 90 11.33 -8.59 -14.38
N ASP A 91 11.29 -9.21 -15.56
CA ASP A 91 10.42 -10.36 -15.84
C ASP A 91 11.06 -11.70 -15.45
N ALA A 92 12.37 -11.73 -15.14
CA ALA A 92 13.08 -12.98 -14.92
C ALA A 92 12.44 -13.79 -13.77
N GLY A 93 12.10 -15.05 -14.05
CA GLY A 93 11.46 -15.95 -13.09
C GLY A 93 9.98 -15.67 -12.80
N LYS A 94 9.38 -14.62 -13.39
CA LYS A 94 7.95 -14.31 -13.22
C LYS A 94 7.10 -15.15 -14.19
N PRO A 95 5.90 -15.61 -13.79
CA PRO A 95 5.04 -16.38 -14.68
C PRO A 95 4.50 -15.52 -15.83
N GLN A 96 4.33 -16.12 -17.01
CA GLN A 96 3.97 -15.39 -18.23
C GLN A 96 2.64 -14.63 -18.12
N TRP A 97 1.66 -15.17 -17.39
CA TRP A 97 0.37 -14.50 -17.18
C TRP A 97 0.56 -13.16 -16.45
N LEU A 98 1.47 -13.09 -15.46
CA LEU A 98 1.73 -11.90 -14.66
C LEU A 98 2.50 -10.85 -15.47
N VAL A 99 3.46 -11.30 -16.28
CA VAL A 99 4.18 -10.44 -17.22
C VAL A 99 3.22 -9.81 -18.24
N ASN A 100 2.31 -10.62 -18.79
CA ASN A 100 1.29 -10.13 -19.74
C ASN A 100 0.33 -9.15 -19.06
N HIS A 101 -0.17 -9.49 -17.87
CA HIS A 101 -1.05 -8.64 -17.08
C HIS A 101 -0.43 -7.27 -16.79
N SER A 102 0.84 -7.27 -16.34
CA SER A 102 1.61 -6.05 -16.02
C SER A 102 1.75 -5.06 -17.19
N ARG A 103 1.66 -5.57 -18.41
CA ARG A 103 1.79 -4.84 -19.69
C ARG A 103 0.44 -4.57 -20.37
N SER A 104 -0.65 -5.10 -19.82
CA SER A 104 -1.98 -4.92 -20.38
C SER A 104 -2.39 -3.44 -20.33
N SER A 105 -3.30 -3.04 -21.22
CA SER A 105 -3.83 -1.67 -21.23
C SER A 105 -4.55 -1.32 -19.94
N ALA A 106 -5.15 -2.30 -19.25
CA ALA A 106 -5.81 -2.12 -17.96
C ALA A 106 -4.84 -1.65 -16.85
N MET A 107 -3.54 -1.97 -16.98
CA MET A 107 -2.53 -1.62 -15.98
C MET A 107 -1.74 -0.35 -16.29
N HIS A 108 -1.97 0.30 -17.44
CA HIS A 108 -1.25 1.52 -17.79
C HIS A 108 -1.56 2.67 -16.83
N GLY A 109 -0.53 3.26 -16.24
CA GLY A 109 -0.64 4.38 -15.31
C GLY A 109 -1.14 3.99 -13.92
N VAL A 110 -1.41 2.71 -13.67
CA VAL A 110 -1.85 2.22 -12.36
C VAL A 110 -0.66 2.16 -11.41
N LEU A 111 -0.71 2.98 -10.36
CA LEU A 111 0.27 3.06 -9.30
C LEU A 111 -0.33 2.58 -7.97
N PRO A 112 0.49 2.11 -7.02
CA PRO A 112 0.04 1.85 -5.66
C PRO A 112 -0.58 3.11 -5.03
N PRO A 113 -1.73 3.01 -4.36
CA PRO A 113 -2.40 4.13 -3.72
C PRO A 113 -1.70 4.54 -2.42
N VAL A 114 -0.98 3.61 -1.80
CA VAL A 114 -0.14 3.83 -0.62
C VAL A 114 1.27 3.38 -0.95
N LEU A 115 2.23 4.25 -0.66
CA LEU A 115 3.67 3.98 -0.75
C LEU A 115 4.28 4.30 0.60
N ARG A 116 5.00 3.34 1.20
CA ARG A 116 5.73 3.56 2.45
C ARG A 116 7.23 3.60 2.15
N PRO A 117 7.90 4.75 2.35
CA PRO A 117 9.36 4.80 2.33
C PRO A 117 9.89 4.31 3.68
N ASP A 118 10.77 3.33 3.63
CA ASP A 118 11.53 2.93 4.82
C ASP A 118 12.82 3.78 4.86
N LEU A 119 12.96 4.56 5.94
CA LEU A 119 13.99 5.59 6.07
C LEU A 119 14.87 5.34 7.29
N LEU A 120 16.19 5.41 7.08
CA LEU A 120 17.18 5.40 8.15
C LEU A 120 17.70 6.82 8.41
N PRO A 121 17.59 7.34 9.64
CA PRO A 121 18.26 8.58 10.03
C PRO A 121 19.77 8.42 9.92
N ALA A 122 20.42 9.36 9.26
CA ALA A 122 21.86 9.46 9.08
C ALA A 122 22.36 10.82 9.59
N ARG A 123 23.69 11.03 9.56
CA ARG A 123 24.31 12.27 10.06
C ARG A 123 23.77 13.52 9.37
N ASP A 124 23.52 13.44 8.07
CA ASP A 124 23.19 14.58 7.20
C ASP A 124 21.79 14.47 6.57
N GLY A 125 20.88 13.69 7.16
CA GLY A 125 19.51 13.53 6.67
C GLY A 125 18.99 12.09 6.80
N PHE A 126 18.22 11.63 5.81
CA PHE A 126 17.68 10.28 5.75
C PHE A 126 18.24 9.50 4.55
N ALA A 127 18.56 8.24 4.77
CA ALA A 127 18.80 7.28 3.72
C ALA A 127 17.52 6.48 3.45
N LEU A 128 17.07 6.48 2.20
CA LEU A 128 16.00 5.59 1.75
C LEU A 128 16.56 4.17 1.57
N THR A 129 15.99 3.21 2.29
CA THR A 129 16.40 1.80 2.19
C THR A 129 15.49 0.99 1.27
N GLU A 130 14.19 1.29 1.27
CA GLU A 130 13.19 0.55 0.51
C GLU A 130 11.97 1.43 0.22
N TRP A 131 11.31 1.18 -0.91
CA TRP A 131 9.94 1.59 -1.15
C TRP A 131 9.04 0.36 -1.04
N ASP A 132 8.16 0.36 -0.06
CA ASP A 132 7.15 -0.68 0.09
C ASP A 132 5.85 -0.21 -0.59
N SER A 133 5.45 -0.95 -1.62
CA SER A 133 4.24 -0.70 -2.39
C SER A 133 3.02 -1.51 -1.96
N VAL A 134 3.16 -2.44 -1.01
CA VAL A 134 2.05 -3.18 -0.39
C VAL A 134 2.14 -3.04 1.14
N PRO A 135 2.18 -1.81 1.67
CA PRO A 135 2.63 -1.61 3.04
C PRO A 135 1.53 -1.90 4.06
N GLY A 136 1.91 -2.57 5.15
CA GLY A 136 1.21 -2.49 6.43
C GLY A 136 1.56 -1.20 7.18
N GLY A 137 1.03 -1.03 8.39
CA GLY A 137 1.37 0.09 9.28
C GLY A 137 0.50 1.34 9.10
N ILE A 138 -0.49 1.35 8.19
CA ILE A 138 -1.42 2.45 8.01
C ILE A 138 -2.28 2.64 9.27
N GLY A 139 -2.91 1.56 9.74
CA GLY A 139 -3.77 1.58 10.92
C GLY A 139 -2.97 1.80 12.19
N LEU A 140 -1.76 1.23 12.25
CA LEU A 140 -0.82 1.53 13.33
C LEU A 140 -0.47 3.02 13.41
N THR A 141 -0.15 3.64 12.28
CA THR A 141 0.24 5.05 12.22
C THR A 141 -0.92 5.94 12.67
N ASP A 142 -2.14 5.62 12.21
CA ASP A 142 -3.36 6.30 12.64
C ASP A 142 -3.57 6.19 14.16
N HIS A 143 -3.49 4.96 14.67
CA HIS A 143 -3.72 4.66 16.09
C HIS A 143 -2.69 5.34 16.99
N LEU A 144 -1.40 5.28 16.65
CA LEU A 144 -0.34 6.00 17.37
C LEU A 144 -0.56 7.52 17.28
N GLY A 145 -0.96 8.03 16.11
CA GLY A 145 -1.34 9.43 15.94
C GLY A 145 -2.44 9.85 16.93
N ARG A 146 -3.53 9.09 17.04
CA ARG A 146 -4.62 9.35 18.00
C ARG A 146 -4.16 9.34 19.45
N ILE A 147 -3.26 8.42 19.81
CA ILE A 147 -2.72 8.31 21.17
C ILE A 147 -1.87 9.54 21.52
N TYR A 148 -0.88 9.85 20.68
CA TYR A 148 0.13 10.87 21.02
C TYR A 148 -0.30 12.30 20.68
N MET A 149 -1.09 12.48 19.63
CA MET A 149 -1.46 13.80 19.10
C MET A 149 -2.92 14.19 19.37
N ARG A 150 -3.78 13.24 19.79
CA ARG A 150 -5.18 13.47 20.17
C ARG A 150 -5.97 14.22 19.07
N GLU A 151 -6.36 15.46 19.32
CA GLU A 151 -7.12 16.29 18.38
C GLU A 151 -6.30 16.65 17.12
N ASP A 152 -4.97 16.65 17.22
CA ASP A 152 -4.05 16.91 16.10
C ASP A 152 -3.64 15.63 15.36
N ALA A 153 -4.31 14.50 15.62
CA ALA A 153 -3.94 13.22 15.03
C ALA A 153 -4.11 13.21 13.50
N PRO A 154 -3.13 12.68 12.75
CA PRO A 154 -3.29 12.48 11.33
C PRO A 154 -4.40 11.44 11.07
N GLU A 155 -5.36 11.79 10.22
CA GLU A 155 -6.46 10.90 9.81
C GLU A 155 -5.99 9.91 8.72
N MET A 156 -4.99 9.08 9.02
CA MET A 156 -4.39 8.12 8.08
C MET A 156 -5.39 7.08 7.57
N ALA A 157 -6.28 6.56 8.43
CA ALA A 157 -7.32 5.61 8.03
C ALA A 157 -8.30 6.26 7.03
N LYS A 158 -8.66 7.52 7.26
CA LYS A 158 -9.51 8.30 6.35
C LYS A 158 -8.82 8.60 5.03
N ALA A 159 -7.52 8.95 5.06
CA ALA A 159 -6.72 9.15 3.86
C ALA A 159 -6.61 7.86 3.04
N PHE A 160 -6.46 6.71 3.70
CA PHE A 160 -6.51 5.39 3.06
C PHE A 160 -7.88 5.13 2.43
N GLY A 161 -8.97 5.38 3.16
CA GLY A 161 -10.34 5.27 2.63
C GLY A 161 -10.56 6.14 1.39
N GLN A 162 -10.09 7.39 1.42
CA GLN A 162 -10.13 8.31 0.29
C GLN A 162 -9.37 7.75 -0.92
N SER A 163 -8.19 7.17 -0.70
CA SER A 163 -7.40 6.54 -1.76
C SER A 163 -8.14 5.37 -2.42
N LEU A 164 -8.91 4.57 -1.65
CA LEU A 164 -9.74 3.48 -2.18
C LEU A 164 -10.93 4.02 -2.97
N LEU A 165 -11.61 5.06 -2.47
CA LEU A 165 -12.70 5.71 -3.18
C LEU A 165 -12.26 6.26 -4.54
N GLU A 166 -11.03 6.77 -4.63
CA GLU A 166 -10.44 7.19 -5.90
C GLU A 166 -10.23 6.02 -6.88
N GLN A 167 -9.90 4.82 -6.38
CA GLN A 167 -9.84 3.62 -7.21
C GLN A 167 -11.21 3.17 -7.72
N ALA A 168 -12.28 3.42 -6.97
CA ALA A 168 -13.65 3.08 -7.37
C ALA A 168 -14.22 3.99 -8.47
N GLY A 169 -13.57 5.13 -8.76
CA GLY A 169 -14.03 6.06 -9.79
C GLY A 169 -15.46 6.54 -9.56
N GLU A 170 -16.32 6.41 -10.57
CA GLU A 170 -17.72 6.86 -10.53
C GLU A 170 -18.59 6.09 -9.53
N LEU A 171 -18.23 4.86 -9.18
CA LEU A 171 -18.97 4.10 -8.16
C LEU A 171 -18.83 4.75 -6.78
N GLY A 172 -17.68 5.37 -6.50
CA GLY A 172 -17.38 6.02 -5.23
C GLY A 172 -17.75 5.13 -4.03
N ARG A 173 -18.65 5.64 -3.17
CA ARG A 173 -19.10 4.94 -1.96
C ARG A 173 -20.05 3.77 -2.21
N ASN A 174 -20.62 3.66 -3.41
CA ASN A 174 -21.50 2.55 -3.78
C ASN A 174 -20.73 1.31 -4.23
N ALA A 175 -19.41 1.41 -4.42
CA ALA A 175 -18.57 0.26 -4.71
C ALA A 175 -18.51 -0.68 -3.49
N GLN A 176 -18.43 -1.98 -3.78
CA GLN A 176 -18.14 -3.00 -2.79
C GLN A 176 -16.62 -3.22 -2.73
N PHE A 177 -16.04 -2.90 -1.57
CA PHE A 177 -14.61 -3.01 -1.31
C PHE A 177 -14.30 -4.30 -0.55
N ALA A 178 -13.07 -4.79 -0.70
CA ALA A 178 -12.49 -5.78 0.20
C ALA A 178 -11.01 -5.49 0.48
N ILE A 179 -10.54 -5.77 1.70
CA ILE A 179 -9.13 -5.95 2.03
C ILE A 179 -8.88 -7.45 2.13
N LEU A 180 -8.01 -7.98 1.28
CA LEU A 180 -7.70 -9.42 1.29
C LEU A 180 -6.28 -9.65 1.78
N VAL A 181 -6.15 -10.41 2.86
CA VAL A 181 -4.89 -10.71 3.56
C VAL A 181 -4.54 -12.16 3.33
N SER A 182 -3.32 -12.44 2.85
CA SER A 182 -2.86 -13.83 2.70
C SER A 182 -2.48 -14.46 4.04
N GLU A 183 -2.36 -15.79 4.06
CA GLU A 183 -1.87 -16.53 5.22
C GLU A 183 -0.44 -16.10 5.59
N GLU A 184 0.45 -15.88 4.60
CA GLU A 184 1.81 -15.37 4.82
C GLU A 184 1.81 -14.00 5.53
N SER A 185 0.78 -13.19 5.26
CA SER A 185 0.59 -11.88 5.85
C SER A 185 -0.34 -11.87 7.08
N ALA A 186 -0.73 -13.02 7.62
CA ALA A 186 -1.73 -13.11 8.70
C ALA A 186 -1.39 -12.30 9.96
N THR A 187 -0.12 -11.99 10.20
CA THR A 187 0.29 -11.12 11.33
C THR A 187 -0.24 -9.69 11.24
N TYR A 188 -0.61 -9.24 10.03
CA TYR A 188 -1.22 -7.93 9.74
C TYR A 188 -2.75 -7.98 9.74
N LEU A 189 -3.38 -9.15 9.80
CA LEU A 189 -4.84 -9.28 9.76
C LEU A 189 -5.54 -8.39 10.82
N PRO A 190 -5.11 -8.32 12.09
CA PRO A 190 -5.78 -7.46 13.07
C PRO A 190 -5.72 -5.97 12.72
N GLU A 191 -4.64 -5.50 12.07
CA GLU A 191 -4.54 -4.13 11.58
C GLU A 191 -5.54 -3.89 10.44
N MET A 192 -5.64 -4.84 9.51
CA MET A 192 -6.53 -4.73 8.36
C MET A 192 -8.00 -4.81 8.77
N GLU A 193 -8.34 -5.63 9.76
CA GLU A 193 -9.67 -5.68 10.37
C GLU A 193 -10.03 -4.35 11.02
N TRP A 194 -9.10 -3.79 11.81
CA TRP A 194 -9.28 -2.48 12.44
C TRP A 194 -9.47 -1.37 11.40
N LEU A 195 -8.66 -1.33 10.33
CA LEU A 195 -8.86 -0.40 9.22
C LEU A 195 -10.24 -0.58 8.58
N GLY A 196 -10.65 -1.82 8.32
CA GLY A 196 -11.98 -2.12 7.79
C GLY A 196 -13.10 -1.58 8.69
N GLU A 197 -12.97 -1.70 10.02
CA GLU A 197 -13.93 -1.13 10.96
C GLU A 197 -14.01 0.40 10.90
N GLU A 198 -12.85 1.08 10.86
CA GLU A 198 -12.81 2.54 10.74
C GLU A 198 -13.45 3.02 9.43
N LEU A 199 -13.15 2.37 8.31
CA LEU A 199 -13.75 2.70 7.02
C LEU A 199 -15.26 2.44 6.97
N ARG A 200 -15.75 1.40 7.64
CA ARG A 200 -17.20 1.13 7.77
C ARG A 200 -17.91 2.21 8.59
N LYS A 201 -17.28 2.72 9.67
CA LYS A 201 -17.81 3.86 10.44
C LYS A 201 -17.96 5.11 9.57
N ASP A 202 -17.04 5.27 8.61
CA ASP A 202 -17.08 6.32 7.58
C ASP A 202 -18.03 6.00 6.41
N GLY A 203 -18.80 4.92 6.48
CA GLY A 203 -19.82 4.56 5.48
C GLY A 203 -19.27 3.93 4.20
N ILE A 204 -18.05 3.39 4.21
CA ILE A 204 -17.49 2.60 3.10
C ILE A 204 -17.91 1.13 3.26
N GLN A 205 -18.44 0.54 2.20
CA GLN A 205 -18.83 -0.87 2.17
C GLN A 205 -17.60 -1.75 1.96
N ILE A 206 -16.91 -2.12 3.05
CA ILE A 206 -15.67 -2.91 2.97
C ILE A 206 -15.71 -4.18 3.82
N GLU A 207 -15.33 -5.28 3.19
CA GLU A 207 -15.12 -6.58 3.85
C GLU A 207 -13.62 -6.81 4.07
N VAL A 208 -13.26 -7.63 5.06
CA VAL A 208 -11.87 -8.05 5.29
C VAL A 208 -11.86 -9.57 5.32
N GLY A 209 -10.91 -10.20 4.63
CA GLY A 209 -10.86 -11.65 4.57
C GLY A 209 -9.65 -12.19 3.82
N GLU A 210 -9.73 -13.46 3.43
CA GLU A 210 -8.63 -14.15 2.75
C GLU A 210 -8.90 -14.24 1.24
N PRO A 211 -7.85 -14.15 0.39
CA PRO A 211 -8.01 -14.26 -1.06
C PRO A 211 -8.55 -15.61 -1.52
N GLY A 212 -8.34 -16.68 -0.73
CA GLY A 212 -8.86 -18.02 -1.01
C GLY A 212 -10.39 -18.16 -0.90
N LEU A 213 -11.06 -17.22 -0.23
CA LEU A 213 -12.52 -17.21 -0.07
C LEU A 213 -13.25 -16.49 -1.21
N VAL A 214 -12.50 -15.87 -2.14
CA VAL A 214 -13.09 -15.20 -3.29
C VAL A 214 -13.49 -16.20 -4.36
N SER A 215 -14.76 -16.16 -4.77
CA SER A 215 -15.28 -16.93 -5.90
C SER A 215 -15.29 -16.09 -7.18
N PHE A 216 -15.32 -16.76 -8.33
CA PHE A 216 -15.24 -16.10 -9.63
C PHE A 216 -16.28 -16.66 -10.59
N GLU A 217 -17.03 -15.77 -11.23
CA GLU A 217 -18.03 -16.11 -12.24
C GLU A 217 -18.13 -14.99 -13.28
N ASN A 218 -18.13 -15.33 -14.58
CA ASN A 218 -18.26 -14.38 -15.69
C ASN A 218 -17.28 -13.18 -15.59
N ASP A 219 -16.01 -13.47 -15.31
CA ASP A 219 -14.94 -12.48 -15.12
C ASP A 219 -15.26 -11.42 -14.05
N CYS A 220 -16.07 -11.77 -13.04
CA CYS A 220 -16.32 -11.00 -11.83
C CYS A 220 -15.83 -11.78 -10.61
N ALA A 221 -15.40 -11.06 -9.58
CA ALA A 221 -15.01 -11.61 -8.27
C ALA A 221 -16.11 -11.38 -7.23
N TYR A 222 -16.33 -12.35 -6.36
CA TYR A 222 -17.37 -12.29 -5.33
C TYR A 222 -16.81 -12.70 -3.96
N PHE A 223 -17.28 -12.03 -2.91
CA PHE A 223 -16.98 -12.36 -1.53
C PHE A 223 -18.28 -12.29 -0.72
N ASN A 224 -18.61 -13.35 0.02
CA ASN A 224 -19.90 -13.49 0.70
C ASN A 224 -21.10 -13.19 -0.22
N ASP A 225 -21.09 -13.75 -1.43
CA ASP A 225 -22.10 -13.58 -2.49
C ASP A 225 -22.30 -12.14 -3.00
N LYS A 226 -21.44 -11.19 -2.62
CA LYS A 226 -21.43 -9.82 -3.14
C LYS A 226 -20.34 -9.67 -4.18
N LYS A 227 -20.67 -9.09 -5.35
CA LYS A 227 -19.68 -8.74 -6.35
C LYS A 227 -18.73 -7.69 -5.76
N LEU A 228 -17.42 -7.91 -5.90
CA LEU A 228 -16.39 -6.95 -5.52
C LEU A 228 -16.09 -6.00 -6.69
N ASP A 229 -15.93 -4.72 -6.37
CA ASP A 229 -15.53 -3.69 -7.34
C ASP A 229 -14.06 -3.28 -7.13
N VAL A 230 -13.61 -3.20 -5.87
CA VAL A 230 -12.24 -2.79 -5.52
C VAL A 230 -11.68 -3.69 -4.43
N ILE A 231 -10.48 -4.23 -4.66
CA ILE A 231 -9.74 -5.03 -3.69
C ILE A 231 -8.46 -4.28 -3.33
N TYR A 232 -8.28 -4.00 -2.04
CA TYR A 232 -6.95 -3.74 -1.49
C TYR A 232 -6.25 -5.07 -1.23
N ARG A 233 -5.22 -5.39 -2.01
CA ARG A 233 -4.45 -6.62 -1.82
C ARG A 233 -3.44 -6.46 -0.71
N PHE A 234 -3.35 -7.47 0.14
CA PHE A 234 -2.34 -7.62 1.15
C PHE A 234 -1.73 -9.02 1.05
N TRP A 235 -1.15 -9.28 -0.11
CA TRP A 235 -0.43 -10.49 -0.45
C TRP A 235 0.68 -10.19 -1.46
N GLU A 236 1.72 -11.03 -1.44
CA GLU A 236 2.88 -10.94 -2.32
C GLU A 236 2.62 -11.61 -3.68
N LEU A 237 3.17 -11.07 -4.77
CA LEU A 237 2.96 -11.65 -6.11
C LEU A 237 3.73 -12.97 -6.35
N PHE A 238 4.56 -13.37 -5.39
CA PHE A 238 5.26 -14.65 -5.38
C PHE A 238 4.66 -15.65 -4.37
N ASP A 239 3.56 -15.29 -3.68
CA ASP A 239 2.82 -16.21 -2.80
C ASP A 239 2.17 -17.33 -3.63
N THR A 240 2.83 -18.48 -3.70
CA THR A 240 2.41 -19.59 -4.57
C THR A 240 1.12 -20.27 -4.11
N GLU A 241 0.71 -20.06 -2.86
CA GLU A 241 -0.50 -20.65 -2.30
C GLU A 241 -1.77 -19.98 -2.86
N ILE A 242 -1.67 -18.72 -3.31
CA ILE A 242 -2.78 -17.99 -3.94
C ILE A 242 -2.89 -18.36 -5.42
N THR A 243 -3.36 -19.57 -5.67
CA THR A 243 -3.57 -20.11 -7.03
C THR A 243 -4.60 -19.32 -7.86
N THR A 244 -5.38 -18.44 -7.23
CA THR A 244 -6.43 -17.62 -7.87
C THR A 244 -5.94 -16.29 -8.44
N MET A 245 -4.67 -15.89 -8.25
CA MET A 245 -4.14 -14.62 -8.82
C MET A 245 -4.43 -14.42 -10.32
N PRO A 246 -4.30 -15.44 -11.21
CA PRO A 246 -4.64 -15.26 -12.62
C PRO A 246 -6.12 -14.95 -12.86
N LYS A 247 -7.04 -15.35 -11.97
CA LYS A 247 -8.48 -15.05 -12.08
C LYS A 247 -8.76 -13.60 -11.71
N PHE A 248 -8.11 -13.09 -10.67
CA PHE A 248 -8.15 -11.65 -10.35
C PHE A 248 -7.66 -10.81 -11.54
N ALA A 249 -6.54 -11.22 -12.17
CA ALA A 249 -5.96 -10.51 -13.32
C ALA A 249 -6.95 -10.44 -14.49
N LYS A 250 -7.65 -11.54 -14.78
CA LYS A 250 -8.71 -11.58 -15.81
C LYS A 250 -9.87 -10.63 -15.50
N CYS A 251 -10.33 -10.58 -14.25
CA CYS A 251 -11.40 -9.66 -13.86
C CYS A 251 -10.98 -8.19 -14.02
N VAL A 252 -9.72 -7.88 -13.70
CA VAL A 252 -9.13 -6.54 -13.92
C VAL A 252 -9.03 -6.22 -15.42
N GLU A 253 -8.53 -7.14 -16.23
CA GLU A 253 -8.42 -6.97 -17.68
C GLU A 253 -9.80 -6.83 -18.38
N ALA A 254 -10.84 -7.45 -17.83
CA ALA A 254 -12.22 -7.30 -18.26
C ALA A 254 -12.86 -5.98 -17.81
N GLY A 255 -12.22 -5.21 -16.93
CA GLY A 255 -12.77 -3.97 -16.36
C GLY A 255 -13.87 -4.18 -15.31
N ASN A 256 -13.99 -5.39 -14.77
CA ASN A 256 -15.02 -5.76 -13.80
C ASN A 256 -14.55 -5.62 -12.34
N LEU A 257 -13.26 -5.37 -12.13
CA LEU A 257 -12.61 -5.34 -10.82
C LEU A 257 -11.39 -4.42 -10.85
N VAL A 258 -11.14 -3.72 -9.75
CA VAL A 258 -9.85 -3.08 -9.48
C VAL A 258 -9.13 -3.88 -8.39
N VAL A 259 -7.88 -4.25 -8.63
CA VAL A 259 -6.98 -4.78 -7.59
C VAL A 259 -5.87 -3.77 -7.38
N THR A 260 -5.75 -3.28 -6.15
CA THR A 260 -4.83 -2.22 -5.77
C THR A 260 -4.06 -2.63 -4.50
N PRO A 261 -2.75 -2.43 -4.37
CA PRO A 261 -1.81 -2.12 -5.44
C PRO A 261 -1.92 -3.09 -6.61
N GLY A 262 -1.70 -2.60 -7.84
CA GLY A 262 -1.79 -3.43 -9.04
C GLY A 262 -0.84 -4.63 -9.00
N MET A 263 -1.20 -5.74 -9.64
CA MET A 263 -0.33 -6.94 -9.70
C MET A 263 0.80 -6.73 -10.73
N ARG A 264 1.81 -5.94 -10.35
CA ARG A 264 2.89 -5.47 -11.22
C ARG A 264 4.24 -5.67 -10.53
N PRO A 265 4.91 -6.83 -10.68
CA PRO A 265 6.08 -7.17 -9.89
C PRO A 265 7.25 -6.21 -10.10
N PHE A 266 7.33 -5.54 -11.25
CA PHE A 266 8.39 -4.56 -11.50
C PHE A 266 8.28 -3.29 -10.64
N LEU A 267 7.16 -3.07 -9.96
CA LEU A 267 6.97 -1.98 -8.99
C LEU A 267 7.25 -2.41 -7.54
N GLU A 268 7.42 -3.72 -7.30
CA GLU A 268 7.65 -4.33 -5.98
C GLU A 268 9.06 -4.91 -5.83
N GLU A 269 9.86 -4.92 -6.90
CA GLU A 269 11.21 -5.45 -6.89
C GLU A 269 12.15 -4.52 -6.08
N LYS A 270 12.95 -5.13 -5.19
CA LYS A 270 13.87 -4.43 -4.28
C LYS A 270 15.19 -4.02 -4.93
#